data_AF-A0A812V4Z5-F1
#
_entry.id   AF-A0A812V4Z5-F1
#
_cell.length_a   1.000
_cell.length_b   1.000
_cell.length_c   1.000
_cell.angle_alpha   90.00
_cell.angle_beta   90.00
_cell.angle_gamma   90.00
#
_symmetry.space_group_name_H-M   'P 1'
#
loop_
_entity.id
_entity.type
_entity.pdbx_description
1 polymer ?
#
loop_
_entity_poly.entity_id
_entity_poly.type
_entity_poly.pdbx_seq_one_letter_code
_entity_poly.pdbx_strand_id
1 'polypeptide(L)'
;MFSARFDGGEVEHMFRRIHRKLEGRGYKIFMVEADAGEDFGRKTSAFLGQLKKQKGVLLAVCTDHYAEITRSPYSSYEELRFCYNNRIGILPLRLCEEWPPDPPSGPEHPYDKDGEACGLLSLAMPDNVVFVECRSRSEDDIAMDIAEQLHRGGLTSGHGKEARRVSGCQNFSC
;
A
#
# COMPACT_ATOMS: atom_id res chain seq x y z
N MET A 1 -6.77 2.70 3.41
CA MET A 1 -6.10 3.82 4.09
C MET A 1 -4.95 4.25 3.22
N PHE A 2 -4.73 5.54 3.01
CA PHE A 2 -3.50 6.02 2.39
C PHE A 2 -2.35 5.95 3.39
N SER A 3 -1.28 5.28 2.98
CA SER A 3 0.02 5.27 3.63
C SER A 3 0.96 6.12 2.79
N ALA A 4 1.32 7.29 3.31
CA ALA A 4 2.15 8.27 2.63
C ALA A 4 3.00 9.03 3.65
N ARG A 5 4.04 9.72 3.18
CA ARG A 5 4.72 10.73 3.97
C ARG A 5 3.85 12.00 3.97
N PHE A 6 3.41 12.43 5.15
CA PHE A 6 2.60 13.63 5.34
C PHE A 6 3.47 14.78 5.85
N ASP A 7 4.21 15.42 4.95
CA ASP A 7 5.18 16.49 5.22
C ASP A 7 4.79 17.86 4.65
N GLY A 8 3.57 18.00 4.12
CA GLY A 8 3.07 19.20 3.45
C GLY A 8 3.57 19.36 2.02
N GLY A 9 4.25 18.36 1.45
CA GLY A 9 4.77 18.39 0.09
C GLY A 9 3.71 18.20 -1.01
N GLU A 10 4.16 18.29 -2.26
CA GLU A 10 3.30 18.15 -3.44
C GLU A 10 2.59 16.78 -3.51
N VAL A 11 3.30 15.71 -3.16
CA VAL A 11 2.78 14.34 -3.14
C VAL A 11 1.63 14.23 -2.14
N GLU A 12 1.78 14.76 -0.93
CA GLU A 12 0.70 14.80 0.05
C GLU A 12 -0.52 15.55 -0.50
N HIS A 13 -0.31 16.76 -1.02
CA HIS A 13 -1.40 17.57 -1.54
C HIS A 13 -2.14 16.89 -2.70
N MET A 14 -1.41 16.23 -3.59
CA MET A 14 -1.97 15.43 -4.67
C MET A 14 -2.84 14.29 -4.12
N PHE A 15 -2.33 13.52 -3.16
CA PHE A 15 -3.09 12.41 -2.60
C PHE A 15 -4.27 12.85 -1.74
N ARG A 16 -4.23 14.02 -1.11
CA ARG A 16 -5.41 14.64 -0.47
C ARG A 16 -6.49 15.00 -1.50
N ARG A 17 -6.12 15.44 -2.70
CA ARG A 17 -7.08 15.69 -3.80
C ARG A 17 -7.66 14.39 -4.34
N ILE A 18 -6.83 13.38 -4.56
CA ILE A 18 -7.26 12.03 -4.97
C ILE A 18 -8.20 11.42 -3.92
N HIS A 19 -7.88 11.55 -2.63
CA HIS A 19 -8.70 11.10 -1.52
C HIS A 19 -10.11 11.71 -1.58
N ARG A 20 -10.23 13.04 -1.74
CA ARG A 20 -11.53 13.71 -1.93
C ARG A 20 -12.30 13.21 -3.15
N LYS A 21 -11.61 12.98 -4.28
CA LYS A 21 -12.24 12.42 -5.49
C LYS A 21 -12.81 11.03 -5.25
N LEU A 22 -12.10 10.19 -4.51
CA LEU A 22 -12.56 8.83 -4.16
C LEU A 22 -13.72 8.87 -3.15
N GLU A 23 -13.68 9.76 -2.15
CA GLU A 23 -14.79 9.97 -1.22
C GLU A 23 -16.06 10.45 -1.96
N GLY A 24 -15.92 11.37 -2.91
CA GLY A 24 -17.02 11.82 -3.77
C GLY A 24 -17.66 10.69 -4.61
N ARG A 25 -16.94 9.58 -4.81
CA ARG A 25 -17.43 8.35 -5.47
C ARG A 25 -17.99 7.31 -4.49
N GLY A 26 -18.10 7.64 -3.20
CA GLY A 26 -18.66 6.78 -2.16
C GLY A 26 -17.67 5.79 -1.53
N TYR A 27 -16.37 5.92 -1.80
CA TYR A 27 -15.36 5.07 -1.15
C TYR A 27 -15.05 5.59 0.26
N LYS A 28 -15.11 4.70 1.25
CA LYS A 28 -14.64 5.01 2.60
C LYS A 28 -13.13 4.82 2.68
N ILE A 29 -12.38 5.92 2.63
CA ILE A 29 -10.92 5.89 2.66
C ILE A 29 -10.42 6.69 3.85
N PHE A 30 -9.59 6.06 4.68
CA PHE A 30 -8.90 6.74 5.76
C PHE A 30 -7.62 7.42 5.25
N MET A 31 -7.42 8.66 5.65
CA MET A 31 -6.19 9.44 5.47
C MET A 31 -5.93 10.20 6.77
N VAL A 32 -4.67 10.24 7.22
CA VAL A 32 -4.34 10.93 8.48
C VAL A 32 -4.23 12.43 8.21
N GLU A 33 -5.04 13.21 8.93
CA GLU A 33 -4.89 14.66 9.02
C GLU A 33 -3.81 14.97 10.06
N ALA A 34 -2.73 15.62 9.62
CA ALA A 34 -1.63 16.06 10.46
C ALA A 34 -1.92 17.45 11.03
N ASP A 35 -3.02 17.58 11.79
CA ASP A 35 -3.25 18.81 12.55
C ASP A 35 -2.39 18.82 13.82
N ALA A 36 -1.71 19.95 14.05
CA ALA A 36 -0.86 20.17 15.20
C ALA A 36 -1.66 20.09 16.51
N GLY A 37 -1.68 18.91 17.12
CA GLY A 37 -2.31 18.68 18.43
C GLY A 37 -3.06 17.36 18.57
N GLU A 38 -3.41 16.70 17.46
CA GLU A 38 -3.99 15.35 17.50
C GLU A 38 -2.90 14.28 17.34
N ASP A 39 -3.00 13.22 18.14
CA ASP A 39 -2.03 12.13 18.20
C ASP A 39 -2.08 11.31 16.89
N PHE A 40 -1.25 11.71 15.92
CA PHE A 40 -1.01 11.04 14.63
C PHE A 40 -0.96 9.51 14.80
N GLY A 41 -0.28 9.06 15.85
CA GLY A 41 -0.14 7.65 16.17
C GLY A 41 -1.42 6.93 16.56
N ARG A 42 -2.29 7.58 17.35
CA ARG A 42 -3.60 7.02 17.70
C ARG A 42 -4.49 6.87 16.46
N LYS A 43 -4.50 7.86 15.56
CA LYS A 43 -5.27 7.78 14.31
C LYS A 43 -4.76 6.66 13.42
N THR A 44 -3.44 6.58 13.19
CA THR A 44 -2.83 5.48 12.41
C THR A 44 -3.21 4.12 13.00
N SER A 45 -3.06 3.94 14.32
CA SER A 45 -3.42 2.69 15.00
C SER A 45 -4.90 2.34 14.84
N ALA A 46 -5.80 3.32 14.98
CA ALA A 46 -7.23 3.13 14.82
C ALA A 46 -7.59 2.74 13.37
N PHE A 47 -6.97 3.38 12.38
CA PHE A 47 -7.18 3.07 10.96
C PHE A 47 -6.66 1.69 10.58
N LEU A 48 -5.46 1.31 11.01
CA LEU A 48 -4.92 -0.04 10.81
C LEU A 48 -5.81 -1.11 11.45
N GLY A 49 -6.31 -0.84 12.67
CA GLY A 49 -7.30 -1.70 13.33
C GLY A 49 -8.60 -1.84 12.54
N GLN A 50 -9.07 -0.76 11.91
CA GLN A 50 -10.25 -0.80 11.04
C GLN A 50 -9.98 -1.55 9.73
N LEU A 51 -8.82 -1.37 9.08
CA LEU A 51 -8.44 -2.14 7.90
C LEU A 51 -8.46 -3.63 8.19
N LYS A 52 -7.86 -4.06 9.30
CA LYS A 52 -7.85 -5.47 9.72
C LYS A 52 -9.27 -6.00 9.91
N LYS A 53 -10.12 -5.27 10.64
CA LYS A 53 -11.51 -5.68 10.93
C LYS A 53 -12.40 -5.75 9.69
N GLN A 54 -12.22 -4.79 8.78
CA GLN A 54 -13.08 -4.62 7.60
C GLN A 54 -12.51 -5.27 6.34
N LYS A 55 -11.39 -6.01 6.44
CA LYS A 55 -10.65 -6.56 5.30
C LYS A 55 -10.35 -5.49 4.24
N GLY A 56 -9.95 -4.31 4.73
CA GLY A 56 -9.63 -3.16 3.91
C GLY A 56 -8.30 -3.33 3.17
N VAL A 57 -7.92 -2.27 2.47
CA VAL A 57 -6.69 -2.19 1.67
C VAL A 57 -5.83 -1.04 2.16
N LEU A 58 -4.53 -1.29 2.28
CA LEU A 58 -3.50 -0.26 2.39
C LEU A 58 -3.19 0.28 0.99
N LEU A 59 -3.41 1.57 0.79
CA LEU A 59 -3.05 2.29 -0.42
C LEU A 59 -1.65 2.87 -0.18
N ALA A 60 -0.61 2.18 -0.63
CA ALA A 60 0.78 2.53 -0.35
C ALA A 60 1.31 3.51 -1.39
N VAL A 61 1.55 4.77 -0.99
CA VAL A 61 2.09 5.82 -1.86
C VAL A 61 3.60 5.66 -1.96
N CYS A 62 4.04 4.92 -2.96
CA CYS A 62 5.41 4.50 -3.16
C CYS A 62 6.25 5.59 -3.84
N THR A 63 6.78 6.52 -3.03
CA THR A 63 7.91 7.40 -3.42
C THR A 63 9.25 6.67 -3.23
N ASP A 64 10.36 7.29 -3.63
CA ASP A 64 11.70 6.68 -3.51
C ASP A 64 12.08 6.34 -2.05
N HIS A 65 11.51 7.04 -1.08
CA HIS A 65 11.76 6.86 0.36
C HIS A 65 10.59 6.16 1.07
N TYR A 66 9.67 5.52 0.34
CA TYR A 66 8.57 4.80 0.95
C TYR A 66 9.09 3.62 1.79
N ALA A 67 8.49 3.42 2.96
CA ALA A 67 8.92 2.45 3.97
C ALA A 67 10.33 2.66 4.56
N GLU A 68 10.90 3.87 4.44
CA GLU A 68 12.10 4.27 5.21
C GLU A 68 11.85 4.09 6.72
N ILE A 69 12.74 3.35 7.39
CA ILE A 69 12.70 3.23 8.85
C ILE A 69 13.17 4.55 9.45
N THR A 70 12.28 5.19 10.21
CA THR A 70 12.58 6.42 10.93
C THR A 70 12.39 6.20 12.42
N ARG A 71 12.65 7.23 13.24
CA ARG A 71 12.35 7.21 14.67
C ARG A 71 10.85 7.04 14.97
N SER A 72 9.96 7.33 14.03
CA SER A 72 8.52 7.31 14.26
C SER A 72 7.97 5.88 14.28
N PRO A 73 7.27 5.46 15.36
CA PRO A 73 6.61 4.15 15.43
C PRO A 73 5.33 4.07 14.57
N TYR A 74 4.99 5.14 13.86
CA TYR A 74 3.83 5.24 12.98
C TYR A 74 4.24 5.62 11.55
N SER A 75 5.45 5.26 11.15
CA SER A 75 5.97 5.47 9.80
C SER A 75 5.31 4.53 8.77
N SER A 76 5.47 4.82 7.49
CA SER A 76 5.00 3.95 6.40
C SER A 76 5.62 2.55 6.46
N TYR A 77 6.84 2.42 7.00
CA TYR A 77 7.46 1.13 7.31
C TYR A 77 6.59 0.29 8.25
N GLU A 78 6.21 0.85 9.40
CA GLU A 78 5.41 0.14 10.41
C GLU A 78 3.99 -0.17 9.91
N GLU A 79 3.40 0.72 9.12
CA GLU A 79 2.11 0.49 8.46
C GLU A 79 2.17 -0.69 7.47
N LEU A 80 3.21 -0.72 6.64
CA LEU A 80 3.45 -1.80 5.68
C LEU A 80 3.69 -3.13 6.39
N ARG A 81 4.56 -3.13 7.41
CA ARG A 81 4.90 -4.30 8.23
C ARG A 81 3.67 -4.85 8.92
N PHE A 82 2.84 -3.98 9.49
CA PHE A 82 1.57 -4.38 10.08
C PHE A 82 0.66 -5.06 9.05
N CYS A 83 0.50 -4.47 7.86
CA CYS A 83 -0.37 -5.00 6.83
C CYS A 83 0.13 -6.35 6.29
N TYR A 84 1.43 -6.48 6.03
CA TYR A 84 2.08 -7.72 5.62
C TYR A 84 1.85 -8.84 6.64
N ASN A 85 2.19 -8.59 7.92
CA ASN A 85 2.05 -9.58 8.99
C ASN A 85 0.60 -10.02 9.24
N ASN A 86 -0.37 -9.15 8.96
CA ASN A 86 -1.79 -9.43 9.14
C ASN A 86 -2.50 -9.85 7.84
N ARG A 87 -1.77 -10.05 6.74
CA ARG A 87 -2.32 -10.38 5.41
C ARG A 87 -3.42 -9.43 4.96
N ILE A 88 -3.26 -8.15 5.28
CA ILE A 88 -4.13 -7.06 4.79
C ILE A 88 -3.72 -6.77 3.35
N GLY A 89 -4.69 -6.50 2.48
CA GLY A 89 -4.42 -6.18 1.08
C GLY A 89 -3.57 -4.91 0.98
N ILE A 90 -2.57 -4.93 0.11
CA ILE A 90 -1.70 -3.79 -0.18
C ILE A 90 -1.85 -3.48 -1.67
N LEU A 91 -2.27 -2.25 -2.00
CA LEU A 91 -2.29 -1.72 -3.35
C LEU A 91 -1.19 -0.66 -3.44
N PRO A 92 -0.07 -0.97 -4.12
CA PRO A 92 0.97 0.01 -4.33
C PRO A 92 0.56 1.06 -5.37
N LEU A 93 0.92 2.30 -5.11
CA LEU A 93 0.68 3.48 -5.92
C LEU A 93 2.05 4.07 -6.27
N ARG A 94 2.55 3.75 -7.47
CA ARG A 94 3.94 4.01 -7.85
C ARG A 94 4.14 5.46 -8.22
N LEU A 95 5.05 6.13 -7.50
CA LEU A 95 5.62 7.42 -7.84
C LEU A 95 7.14 7.37 -8.04
N CYS A 96 7.80 6.33 -7.54
CA CYS A 96 9.23 6.10 -7.71
C CYS A 96 9.59 5.64 -9.13
N GLU A 97 10.79 6.03 -9.56
CA GLU A 97 11.37 5.59 -10.84
C GLU A 97 11.82 4.13 -10.76
N GLU A 98 12.51 3.76 -9.68
CA GLU A 98 12.96 2.39 -9.44
C GLU A 98 11.86 1.58 -8.73
N TRP A 99 11.74 0.29 -9.07
CA TRP A 99 10.72 -0.58 -8.49
C TRP A 99 11.33 -1.91 -8.01
N PRO A 100 11.01 -2.37 -6.78
CA PRO A 100 10.28 -1.66 -5.71
C PRO A 100 11.03 -0.39 -5.24
N PRO A 101 10.43 0.47 -4.40
CA PRO A 101 11.16 1.59 -3.79
C PRO A 101 12.47 1.14 -3.12
N ASP A 102 13.49 1.97 -3.18
CA ASP A 102 14.80 1.74 -2.54
C ASP A 102 15.08 2.83 -1.48
N PRO A 103 14.45 2.73 -0.29
CA PRO A 103 14.64 3.73 0.75
C PRO A 103 16.08 3.68 1.33
N PRO A 104 16.60 4.80 1.87
CA PRO A 104 17.93 4.83 2.48
C PRO A 104 18.12 3.77 3.57
N SER A 105 19.23 3.04 3.48
CA SER A 105 19.63 2.01 4.45
C SER A 105 21.16 1.83 4.45
N GLY A 106 21.67 0.97 5.33
CA GLY A 106 23.08 0.57 5.42
C GLY A 106 23.80 1.04 6.69
N PRO A 107 25.09 0.71 6.88
CA PRO A 107 25.79 0.83 8.17
C PRO A 107 25.76 2.24 8.80
N GLU A 108 25.72 3.27 7.96
CA GLU A 108 25.68 4.68 8.35
C GLU A 108 24.25 5.19 8.62
N HIS A 109 23.23 4.43 8.25
CA HIS A 109 21.84 4.81 8.50
C HIS A 109 21.50 4.71 10.00
N PRO A 110 20.89 5.74 10.61
CA PRO A 110 20.66 5.77 12.05
C PRO A 110 19.68 4.70 12.56
N TYR A 111 18.81 4.19 11.69
CA TYR A 111 17.71 3.28 12.08
C TYR A 111 17.64 1.97 11.29
N ASP A 112 18.33 1.86 10.15
CA ASP A 112 18.23 0.69 9.26
C ASP A 112 19.61 0.28 8.74
N LYS A 113 20.39 -0.34 9.63
CA LYS A 113 21.77 -0.72 9.30
C LYS A 113 21.89 -1.92 8.37
N ASP A 114 20.86 -2.76 8.38
CA ASP A 114 20.87 -4.07 7.74
C ASP A 114 19.97 -4.14 6.49
N GLY A 115 19.27 -3.05 6.14
CA GLY A 115 18.38 -3.00 4.98
C GLY A 115 17.04 -3.70 5.20
N GLU A 116 16.51 -3.65 6.42
CA GLU A 116 15.23 -4.26 6.80
C GLU A 116 14.06 -3.67 5.99
N ALA A 117 14.10 -2.37 5.68
CA ALA A 117 13.11 -1.71 4.83
C ALA A 117 13.02 -2.35 3.44
N CYS A 118 14.16 -2.47 2.75
CA CYS A 118 14.23 -3.04 1.41
C CYS A 118 13.83 -4.53 1.40
N GLY A 119 14.20 -5.28 2.45
CA GLY A 119 13.76 -6.66 2.65
C GLY A 119 12.25 -6.79 2.79
N LEU A 120 11.61 -5.94 3.59
CA LEU A 120 10.15 -5.93 3.74
C LEU A 120 9.45 -5.55 2.44
N LEU A 121 9.94 -4.54 1.72
CA LEU A 121 9.38 -4.12 0.44
C LEU A 121 9.41 -5.27 -0.58
N SER A 122 10.52 -5.98 -0.69
CA SER A 122 10.67 -7.13 -1.60
C SER A 122 9.65 -8.25 -1.31
N LEU A 123 9.29 -8.43 -0.04
CA LEU A 123 8.31 -9.44 0.39
C LEU A 123 6.86 -8.98 0.21
N ALA A 124 6.57 -7.72 0.55
CA ALA A 124 5.22 -7.16 0.52
C ALA A 124 4.80 -6.68 -0.88
N MET A 125 5.77 -6.33 -1.73
CA MET A 125 5.59 -5.75 -3.05
C MET A 125 6.62 -6.35 -4.03
N PRO A 126 6.51 -7.63 -4.38
CA PRO A 126 7.42 -8.28 -5.32
C PRO A 126 7.33 -7.65 -6.72
N ASP A 127 8.33 -7.89 -7.58
CA ASP A 127 8.44 -7.29 -8.93
C ASP A 127 7.20 -7.47 -9.81
N ASN A 128 6.44 -8.54 -9.60
CA ASN A 128 5.23 -8.86 -10.36
C ASN A 128 3.93 -8.37 -9.70
N VAL A 129 4.00 -7.56 -8.65
CA VAL A 129 2.83 -7.00 -7.99
C VAL A 129 2.10 -6.03 -8.92
N VAL A 130 0.77 -6.09 -8.90
CA VAL A 130 -0.06 -5.09 -9.59
C VAL A 130 0.00 -3.79 -8.79
N PHE A 131 0.40 -2.70 -9.43
CA PHE A 131 0.39 -1.35 -8.87
C PHE A 131 -0.41 -0.40 -9.76
N VAL A 132 -0.83 0.73 -9.20
CA VAL A 132 -1.33 1.87 -9.98
C VAL A 132 -0.14 2.76 -10.32
N GLU A 133 0.09 3.02 -11.61
CA GLU A 133 1.10 3.97 -12.06
C GLU A 133 0.59 5.40 -11.83
N CYS A 134 1.29 6.18 -11.03
CA CYS A 134 0.91 7.57 -10.71
C CYS A 134 1.81 8.60 -11.37
N ARG A 135 2.98 8.22 -11.89
CA ARG A 135 3.93 9.17 -12.49
C ARG A 135 3.34 9.79 -13.75
N SER A 136 3.45 11.12 -13.84
CA SER A 136 2.98 11.90 -15.00
C SER A 136 1.49 11.71 -15.34
N ARG A 137 0.68 11.22 -14.40
CA ARG A 137 -0.77 11.01 -14.59
C ARG A 137 -1.58 12.09 -13.90
N SER A 138 -2.78 12.33 -14.41
CA SER A 138 -3.73 13.24 -13.78
C SER A 138 -4.30 12.63 -12.50
N GLU A 139 -4.72 13.47 -11.56
CA GLU A 139 -5.37 13.02 -10.32
C GLU A 139 -6.69 12.28 -10.57
N ASP A 140 -7.40 12.64 -11.65
CA ASP A 140 -8.66 11.99 -12.04
C ASP A 140 -8.43 10.58 -12.53
N ASP A 141 -7.41 10.39 -13.37
CA ASP A 141 -6.94 9.11 -13.87
C ASP A 141 -6.50 8.20 -12.73
N ILE A 142 -5.63 8.71 -11.84
CA ILE A 142 -5.14 7.95 -10.69
C ILE A 142 -6.31 7.52 -9.80
N ALA A 143 -7.24 8.44 -9.50
CA ALA A 143 -8.41 8.12 -8.70
C ALA A 143 -9.32 7.09 -9.38
N MET A 144 -9.42 7.11 -10.71
CA MET A 144 -10.20 6.12 -11.48
C MET A 144 -9.57 4.73 -11.40
N ASP A 145 -8.26 4.63 -11.63
CA ASP A 145 -7.54 3.35 -11.57
C ASP A 145 -7.57 2.75 -10.16
N ILE A 146 -7.41 3.57 -9.11
CA ILE A 146 -7.58 3.13 -7.72
C ILE A 146 -8.99 2.57 -7.51
N ALA A 147 -10.02 3.30 -7.95
CA ALA A 147 -11.41 2.87 -7.82
C ALA A 147 -11.67 1.54 -8.54
N GLU A 148 -11.11 1.36 -9.74
CA GLU A 148 -11.19 0.11 -10.49
C GLU A 148 -10.52 -1.05 -9.77
N GLN A 149 -9.31 -0.85 -9.24
CA GLN A 149 -8.60 -1.88 -8.49
C GLN A 149 -9.37 -2.28 -7.22
N LEU A 150 -9.91 -1.30 -6.49
CA LEU A 150 -10.74 -1.54 -5.30
C LEU A 150 -12.05 -2.26 -5.64
N HIS A 151 -12.62 -2.02 -6.82
CA HIS A 151 -13.85 -2.68 -7.28
C HIS A 151 -13.61 -4.12 -7.76
N ARG A 152 -12.51 -4.37 -8.48
CA ARG A 152 -12.21 -5.68 -9.09
C ARG A 152 -11.90 -6.79 -8.08
N GLY A 153 -11.53 -6.45 -6.86
CA GLY A 153 -11.44 -7.46 -5.81
C GLY A 153 -10.66 -7.00 -4.60
N GLY A 154 -11.19 -7.32 -3.42
CA GLY A 154 -10.39 -7.39 -2.21
C GLY A 154 -9.13 -8.21 -2.48
N LEU A 155 -7.99 -7.52 -2.49
CA LEU A 155 -6.70 -8.02 -2.94
C LEU A 155 -6.37 -9.32 -2.21
N THR A 156 -6.44 -10.43 -2.94
CA THR A 156 -5.94 -11.71 -2.44
C THR A 156 -4.42 -11.62 -2.41
N SER A 157 -3.88 -11.52 -1.19
CA SER A 157 -2.50 -11.88 -0.83
C SER A 157 -1.97 -12.96 -1.77
N GLY A 158 -0.93 -12.66 -2.53
CA GLY A 158 -0.24 -13.60 -3.40
C GLY A 158 0.34 -14.75 -2.59
N HIS A 159 -0.45 -15.81 -2.41
CA HIS A 159 -0.01 -17.18 -2.16
C HIS A 159 -1.02 -18.08 -2.87
N GLY A 160 -0.51 -18.83 -3.85
CA GLY A 160 -1.18 -19.75 -4.78
C GLY A 160 -2.67 -20.03 -4.58
N LYS A 161 -3.49 -19.65 -5.57
CA LYS A 161 -4.67 -20.45 -5.90
C LYS A 161 -4.20 -21.62 -6.76
N GLU A 162 -4.08 -22.78 -6.12
CA GLU A 162 -3.94 -24.07 -6.77
C GLU A 162 -5.00 -24.21 -7.86
N ALA A 163 -4.55 -24.48 -9.09
CA ALA A 163 -5.42 -24.76 -10.21
C ALA A 163 -6.29 -25.98 -9.85
N ARG A 164 -7.61 -25.76 -9.71
CA ARG A 164 -8.57 -26.88 -9.70
C ARG A 164 -8.38 -27.65 -11.00
N ARG A 165 -7.73 -28.81 -10.94
CA ARG A 165 -7.81 -29.84 -11.96
C ARG A 165 -9.28 -30.20 -12.10
N VAL A 166 -9.87 -29.81 -13.23
CA VAL A 166 -11.11 -30.41 -13.71
C VAL A 166 -10.76 -31.81 -14.16
N SER A 167 -11.06 -32.82 -13.33
CA SER A 167 -11.05 -34.22 -13.75
C SER A 167 -12.24 -34.45 -14.66
N GLY A 168 -12.05 -34.20 -15.96
CA GLY A 168 -12.95 -34.65 -17.00
C GLY A 168 -12.76 -36.13 -17.24
N CYS A 169 -13.76 -36.93 -16.86
CA CYS A 169 -13.90 -38.31 -17.31
C CYS A 169 -13.82 -38.38 -18.84
N GLN A 170 -12.90 -39.18 -19.36
CA GLN A 170 -13.00 -39.73 -20.71
C GLN A 170 -13.16 -41.24 -20.59
N ASN A 171 -14.36 -41.71 -20.87
CA ASN A 171 -14.67 -43.12 -21.08
C ASN A 171 -13.93 -43.57 -22.35
N PHE A 172 -13.00 -44.50 -22.21
CA PHE A 172 -12.57 -45.36 -23.31
C PHE A 172 -13.32 -46.69 -23.14
N SER A 173 -14.18 -47.00 -24.12
CA SER A 173 -14.72 -48.32 -24.34
C SER A 173 -13.92 -48.96 -25.47
N CYS A 174 -13.29 -50.10 -25.20
CA CYS A 174 -12.82 -51.04 -26.22
C CYS A 174 -13.99 -51.87 -26.74
#